data_AF-A0A1M4T276-F1
#
_entry.id   AF-A0A1M4T276-F1
#
_cell.length_a   1.000
_cell.length_b   1.000
_cell.length_c   1.000
_cell.angle_alpha   90.00
_cell.angle_beta   90.00
_cell.angle_gamma   90.00
#
_symmetry.space_group_name_H-M   'P 1'
#
loop_
_entity.id
_entity.type
_entity.pdbx_description
1 polymer ?
#
loop_
_entity_poly.entity_id
_entity_poly.type
_entity_poly.pdbx_seq_one_letter_code
_entity_poly.pdbx_strand_id
1 'polypeptide(L)'
;MSRTRIVKGKIFEAVEQDYTIYSESDIIDSSAEIVSEKGAEKGVSYGNASHPPAGIIQAKCLVQFRPHAKWSGEFGFDWLRIGDTGTKGDTWYKNITGQYDINYNFVKKSSVYQKLINKFYAMSIPWKPKINGNPYLYLIPYMTIYKGMTNKLTLKVEIEELPKKLIIRHKKSPNDKDTYFKFNISEITIKKGKYTLDNYLEITCLKELRTDQIIEVIADDVVCGKLKILANSSAHQKQGKVLFITVISQTGKGSTTGEISRLNKYLKQAYINVNVKSININLSNDRNFIPKLRSGIGIHQYLDAKLRTAKFPDGSVVGNKYDSFYKVYFISEVIQQSDGSYLLGEAENIPSKTVYVLNLKDTATAAGVGFESVKTTATHELLHAIGLYHTFDNSSPITFEEFKTDNIMDYYSHITNIIAKQTYKWQWDILKKMIH
;
A
#
# COMPACT_ATOMS: atom_id res chain seq x y z
N MET A 1 24.38 13.80 7.67
CA MET A 1 25.47 14.70 7.22
C MET A 1 25.48 14.66 5.71
N SER A 2 25.24 15.78 5.03
CA SER A 2 25.51 15.90 3.59
C SER A 2 27.00 16.22 3.41
N ARG A 3 27.64 15.59 2.43
CA ARG A 3 29.02 15.89 2.05
C ARG A 3 29.00 16.38 0.60
N THR A 4 29.37 17.63 0.39
CA THR A 4 29.56 18.18 -0.95
C THR A 4 31.06 18.34 -1.18
N ARG A 5 31.58 17.72 -2.23
CA ARG A 5 32.97 17.85 -2.65
C ARG A 5 33.01 18.54 -4.00
N ILE A 6 33.56 19.74 -4.03
CA ILE A 6 33.81 20.50 -5.26
C ILE A 6 35.33 20.57 -5.43
N VAL A 7 35.84 20.15 -6.59
CA VAL A 7 37.26 20.23 -6.91
C VAL A 7 37.44 20.88 -8.28
N LYS A 8 38.55 21.61 -8.44
CA LYS A 8 38.96 22.20 -9.72
C LYS A 8 39.68 21.18 -10.64
N GLY A 9 40.12 20.04 -10.08
CA GLY A 9 40.89 19.00 -10.77
C GLY A 9 40.18 17.64 -10.82
N LYS A 10 40.93 16.56 -11.05
CA LYS A 10 40.39 15.20 -11.11
C LYS A 10 40.15 14.62 -9.71
N ILE A 11 39.03 13.92 -9.51
CA ILE A 11 38.81 13.06 -8.33
C ILE A 11 39.20 11.63 -8.72
N PHE A 12 40.03 10.99 -7.88
CA PHE A 12 40.32 9.56 -7.98
C PHE A 12 40.03 8.90 -6.63
N GLU A 13 39.15 7.91 -6.62
CA GLU A 13 38.80 7.12 -5.45
C GLU A 13 39.01 5.63 -5.79
N ALA A 14 39.86 4.97 -5.02
CA ALA A 14 40.14 3.55 -5.15
C ALA A 14 40.01 2.90 -3.78
N VAL A 15 39.27 1.80 -3.73
CA VAL A 15 39.12 0.98 -2.53
C VAL A 15 39.59 -0.43 -2.82
N GLU A 16 40.11 -1.10 -1.81
CA GLU A 16 40.70 -2.44 -1.92
C GLU A 16 39.63 -3.55 -2.04
N GLN A 17 38.39 -3.27 -1.63
CA GLN A 17 37.28 -4.22 -1.60
C GLN A 17 36.00 -3.61 -2.22
N ASP A 18 34.82 -4.03 -1.79
CA ASP A 18 33.55 -3.51 -2.30
C ASP A 18 33.33 -2.03 -1.88
N TYR A 19 32.98 -1.17 -2.85
CA TYR A 19 32.53 0.21 -2.61
C TYR A 19 31.01 0.26 -2.58
N THR A 20 30.39 0.87 -1.56
CA THR A 20 28.93 1.01 -1.50
C THR A 20 28.54 2.39 -1.01
N ILE A 21 27.73 3.09 -1.80
CA ILE A 21 27.17 4.39 -1.45
C ILE A 21 25.70 4.20 -1.06
N TYR A 22 25.31 4.78 0.07
CA TYR A 22 23.90 4.84 0.50
C TYR A 22 23.44 6.29 0.55
N SER A 23 22.27 6.58 0.00
CA SER A 23 21.64 7.89 0.07
C SER A 23 20.15 7.77 0.34
N GLU A 24 19.60 8.70 1.13
CA GLU A 24 18.15 8.85 1.32
C GLU A 24 17.49 9.67 0.18
N SER A 25 18.30 10.21 -0.73
CA SER A 25 17.89 10.94 -1.94
C SER A 25 18.73 10.52 -3.15
N ASP A 26 18.58 11.22 -4.27
CA ASP A 26 19.41 11.00 -5.46
C ASP A 26 20.91 11.07 -5.13
N ILE A 27 21.67 10.15 -5.72
CA ILE A 27 23.13 10.24 -5.84
C ILE A 27 23.40 10.85 -7.20
N ILE A 28 24.11 11.98 -7.23
CA ILE A 28 24.36 12.73 -8.46
C ILE A 28 25.87 12.86 -8.62
N ASP A 29 26.40 12.17 -9.63
CA ASP A 29 27.77 12.34 -10.11
C ASP A 29 27.74 13.18 -11.39
N SER A 30 28.42 14.33 -11.37
CA SER A 30 28.43 15.30 -12.47
C SER A 30 29.86 15.65 -12.85
N SER A 31 30.15 15.63 -14.16
CA SER A 31 31.45 16.03 -14.72
C SER A 31 31.23 16.82 -16.01
N ALA A 32 32.12 17.78 -16.28
CA ALA A 32 32.09 18.54 -17.53
C ALA A 32 32.60 17.72 -18.73
N GLU A 33 33.38 16.66 -18.48
CA GLU A 33 33.97 15.82 -19.54
C GLU A 33 33.53 14.36 -19.42
N ILE A 34 34.00 13.66 -18.38
CA ILE A 34 33.74 12.23 -18.21
C ILE A 34 33.57 11.86 -16.73
N VAL A 35 32.64 10.95 -16.46
CA VAL A 35 32.58 10.13 -15.24
C VAL A 35 32.87 8.70 -15.67
N SER A 36 33.86 8.06 -15.05
CA SER A 36 34.25 6.68 -15.37
C SER A 36 34.34 5.87 -14.09
N GLU A 37 33.60 4.76 -14.06
CA GLU A 37 33.65 3.77 -13.00
C GLU A 37 34.20 2.46 -13.58
N LYS A 38 35.09 1.80 -12.83
CA LYS A 38 35.68 0.53 -13.26
C LYS A 38 35.76 -0.42 -12.06
N GLY A 39 35.02 -1.53 -12.13
CA GLY A 39 35.13 -2.61 -11.15
C GLY A 39 36.12 -3.69 -11.60
N ALA A 40 37.02 -4.11 -10.71
CA ALA A 40 38.08 -5.06 -11.04
C ALA A 40 37.60 -6.53 -11.09
N GLU A 41 36.75 -6.95 -10.15
CA GLU A 41 36.29 -8.35 -10.06
C GLU A 41 34.83 -8.54 -10.50
N LYS A 42 33.91 -7.72 -9.97
CA LYS A 42 32.45 -7.86 -10.22
C LYS A 42 31.91 -6.90 -11.28
N GLY A 43 32.78 -6.12 -11.94
CA GLY A 43 32.39 -5.02 -12.82
C GLY A 43 31.73 -3.85 -12.07
N VAL A 44 31.16 -2.91 -12.81
CA VAL A 44 30.31 -1.84 -12.24
C VAL A 44 28.87 -2.35 -12.25
N SER A 45 28.23 -2.37 -11.08
CA SER A 45 26.83 -2.76 -10.94
C SER A 45 26.14 -1.77 -10.01
N TYR A 46 25.10 -1.11 -10.52
CA TYR A 46 24.26 -0.23 -9.72
C TYR A 46 23.21 -0.99 -8.89
N GLY A 47 23.19 -2.33 -9.00
CA GLY A 47 22.29 -3.20 -8.26
C GLY A 47 20.81 -2.81 -8.38
N ASN A 48 20.01 -3.26 -7.42
CA ASN A 48 18.69 -2.65 -7.18
C ASN A 48 18.84 -1.68 -6.02
N ALA A 49 18.22 -0.50 -6.13
CA ALA A 49 18.13 0.44 -5.01
C ALA A 49 17.64 -0.28 -3.73
N SER A 50 18.30 0.00 -2.61
CA SER A 50 17.99 -0.60 -1.31
C SER A 50 18.14 0.45 -0.22
N HIS A 51 17.39 0.28 0.87
CA HIS A 51 17.57 1.12 2.04
C HIS A 51 18.89 0.78 2.74
N PRO A 52 19.61 1.77 3.30
CA PRO A 52 20.77 1.49 4.14
C PRO A 52 20.39 0.61 5.34
N PRO A 53 21.32 -0.22 5.86
CA PRO A 53 21.11 -0.96 7.09
C PRO A 53 20.68 -0.03 8.23
N ALA A 54 19.58 -0.34 8.90
CA ALA A 54 19.02 0.44 10.01
C ALA A 54 19.66 0.07 11.37
N GLY A 55 20.71 -0.74 11.35
CA GLY A 55 21.47 -1.20 12.51
C GLY A 55 21.49 -2.72 12.69
N ILE A 56 21.97 -3.16 13.84
CA ILE A 56 22.13 -4.56 14.22
C ILE A 56 21.39 -4.79 15.55
N ILE A 57 20.61 -5.88 15.65
CA ILE A 57 19.95 -6.29 16.89
C ILE A 57 20.90 -7.24 17.66
N GLN A 58 21.76 -6.67 18.51
CA GLN A 58 22.74 -7.45 19.28
C GLN A 58 22.09 -8.21 20.45
N ALA A 59 21.07 -7.64 21.09
CA ALA A 59 20.32 -8.30 22.14
C ALA A 59 19.70 -9.58 21.58
N LYS A 60 19.80 -10.70 22.31
CA LYS A 60 19.12 -11.96 21.95
C LYS A 60 17.63 -11.94 22.29
N CYS A 61 17.00 -10.83 21.89
CA CYS A 61 15.60 -10.49 22.01
C CYS A 61 15.17 -9.86 20.68
N LEU A 62 14.00 -10.21 20.17
CA LEU A 62 13.39 -9.64 18.99
C LEU A 62 11.92 -9.34 19.28
N VAL A 63 11.50 -8.12 19.00
CA VAL A 63 10.09 -7.70 19.08
C VAL A 63 9.65 -7.17 17.72
N GLN A 64 8.67 -7.83 17.10
CA GLN A 64 8.10 -7.43 15.82
C GLN A 64 6.67 -6.94 16.00
N PHE A 65 6.34 -5.83 15.34
CA PHE A 65 5.00 -5.25 15.34
C PHE A 65 4.12 -5.88 14.27
N ARG A 66 2.87 -6.17 14.61
CA ARG A 66 1.79 -6.59 13.71
C ARG A 66 0.57 -5.73 13.98
N PRO A 67 -0.33 -5.54 13.00
CA PRO A 67 -1.61 -4.93 13.31
C PRO A 67 -2.40 -5.86 14.25
N HIS A 68 -3.41 -5.32 14.93
CA HIS A 68 -4.26 -6.10 15.82
C HIS A 68 -5.00 -7.24 15.10
N ALA A 69 -5.41 -8.28 15.82
CA ALA A 69 -5.91 -9.53 15.22
C ALA A 69 -7.13 -9.34 14.29
N LYS A 70 -7.99 -8.36 14.59
CA LYS A 70 -9.18 -8.00 13.79
C LYS A 70 -8.92 -6.90 12.74
N TRP A 71 -7.66 -6.60 12.44
CA TRP A 71 -7.33 -5.50 11.54
C TRP A 71 -7.87 -5.75 10.15
N SER A 72 -8.58 -4.75 9.64
CA SER A 72 -9.34 -4.82 8.41
C SER A 72 -9.00 -3.66 7.47
N GLY A 73 -7.88 -2.99 7.69
CA GLY A 73 -7.42 -1.86 6.89
C GLY A 73 -7.92 -0.49 7.33
N GLU A 74 -8.37 -0.34 8.58
CA GLU A 74 -8.81 0.94 9.16
C GLU A 74 -7.66 1.96 9.35
N PHE A 75 -6.40 1.51 9.30
CA PHE A 75 -5.20 2.33 9.13
C PHE A 75 -4.18 1.58 8.25
N GLY A 76 -3.24 2.31 7.66
CA GLY A 76 -2.19 1.71 6.83
C GLY A 76 -1.15 1.03 7.70
N PHE A 77 -0.84 -0.23 7.40
CA PHE A 77 0.21 -0.97 8.07
C PHE A 77 0.82 -1.97 7.07
N ASP A 78 2.11 -1.79 6.77
CA ASP A 78 2.83 -2.61 5.80
C ASP A 78 4.02 -3.29 6.46
N TRP A 79 4.04 -4.63 6.40
CA TRP A 79 5.10 -5.49 6.92
C TRP A 79 5.33 -6.64 5.96
N LEU A 80 6.55 -7.16 5.94
CA LEU A 80 6.84 -8.38 5.18
C LEU A 80 6.02 -9.54 5.76
N ARG A 81 5.09 -10.07 4.97
CA ARG A 81 4.30 -11.25 5.36
C ARG A 81 5.18 -12.48 5.40
N ILE A 82 5.11 -13.17 6.54
CA ILE A 82 5.84 -14.40 6.83
C ILE A 82 4.92 -15.51 7.35
N GLY A 83 3.59 -15.29 7.35
CA GLY A 83 2.61 -16.28 7.80
C GLY A 83 2.52 -16.43 9.31
N ASP A 84 2.78 -15.37 10.07
CA ASP A 84 2.87 -15.41 11.53
C ASP A 84 1.66 -14.79 12.26
N THR A 85 0.68 -14.26 11.53
CA THR A 85 -0.55 -13.70 12.11
C THR A 85 -1.71 -14.70 12.16
N GLY A 86 -1.64 -15.80 11.40
CA GLY A 86 -2.75 -16.74 11.24
C GLY A 86 -3.92 -16.17 10.43
N THR A 87 -3.78 -14.98 9.83
CA THR A 87 -4.81 -14.38 8.98
C THR A 87 -4.66 -14.80 7.52
N LYS A 88 -5.79 -15.02 6.83
CA LYS A 88 -5.78 -15.28 5.39
C LYS A 88 -5.14 -14.10 4.63
N GLY A 89 -4.28 -14.41 3.67
CA GLY A 89 -3.47 -13.42 2.93
C GLY A 89 -2.12 -13.10 3.56
N ASP A 90 -1.89 -13.44 4.83
CA ASP A 90 -0.54 -13.50 5.41
C ASP A 90 0.07 -14.87 5.11
N THR A 91 0.61 -15.01 3.91
CA THR A 91 1.48 -16.12 3.55
C THR A 91 2.91 -15.60 3.42
N TRP A 92 3.90 -16.49 3.51
CA TRP A 92 5.28 -16.06 3.35
C TRP A 92 5.53 -15.56 1.92
N TYR A 93 5.73 -14.25 1.77
CA TYR A 93 5.87 -13.60 0.46
C TYR A 93 7.00 -14.16 -0.40
N LYS A 94 8.04 -14.75 0.20
CA LYS A 94 9.09 -15.48 -0.53
C LYS A 94 8.53 -16.57 -1.46
N ASN A 95 7.39 -17.16 -1.09
CA ASN A 95 6.77 -18.24 -1.84
C ASN A 95 5.84 -17.76 -2.94
N ILE A 96 5.44 -16.49 -2.94
CA ILE A 96 4.43 -15.95 -3.85
C ILE A 96 4.88 -14.70 -4.59
N THR A 97 6.15 -14.28 -4.48
CA THR A 97 6.73 -13.20 -5.30
C THR A 97 7.46 -13.76 -6.51
N GLY A 98 7.18 -13.21 -7.68
CA GLY A 98 7.64 -13.77 -8.95
C GLY A 98 7.29 -12.88 -10.13
N GLN A 99 7.03 -13.48 -11.29
CA GLN A 99 6.59 -12.81 -12.50
C GLN A 99 5.77 -13.78 -13.35
N TYR A 100 4.86 -13.26 -14.16
CA TYR A 100 4.13 -14.05 -15.14
C TYR A 100 4.93 -14.16 -16.45
N ASP A 101 4.94 -15.32 -17.08
CA ASP A 101 5.47 -15.48 -18.45
C ASP A 101 4.44 -15.02 -19.50
N ILE A 102 4.81 -15.12 -20.78
CA ILE A 102 3.94 -14.74 -21.91
C ILE A 102 2.65 -15.58 -22.00
N ASN A 103 2.63 -16.75 -21.36
CA ASN A 103 1.50 -17.67 -21.33
C ASN A 103 0.70 -17.53 -20.02
N TYR A 104 0.97 -16.48 -19.24
CA TYR A 104 0.35 -16.22 -17.94
C TYR A 104 0.60 -17.32 -16.90
N ASN A 105 1.75 -18.01 -16.96
CA ASN A 105 2.19 -18.89 -15.88
C ASN A 105 3.03 -18.12 -14.87
N PHE A 106 2.69 -18.24 -13.59
CA PHE A 106 3.45 -17.62 -12.52
C PHE A 106 4.77 -18.37 -12.25
N VAL A 107 5.89 -17.64 -12.32
CA VAL A 107 7.22 -18.17 -12.03
C VAL A 107 7.82 -17.40 -10.85
N LYS A 108 8.08 -18.11 -9.75
CA LYS A 108 8.77 -17.54 -8.57
C LYS A 108 10.14 -17.01 -8.95
N LYS A 109 10.49 -15.82 -8.47
CA LYS A 109 11.78 -15.18 -8.74
C LYS A 109 12.36 -14.59 -7.44
N SER A 110 13.52 -15.11 -7.02
CA SER A 110 14.25 -14.59 -5.87
C SER A 110 14.63 -13.11 -6.03
N SER A 111 14.88 -12.65 -7.25
CA SER A 111 15.14 -11.24 -7.56
C SER A 111 13.94 -10.33 -7.27
N VAL A 112 12.72 -10.79 -7.49
CA VAL A 112 11.50 -10.01 -7.17
C VAL A 112 11.28 -9.98 -5.65
N TYR A 113 11.51 -11.10 -4.96
CA TYR A 113 11.54 -11.10 -3.50
C TYR A 113 12.60 -10.12 -2.95
N GLN A 114 13.79 -10.10 -3.56
CA GLN A 114 14.85 -9.17 -3.17
C GLN A 114 14.44 -7.69 -3.40
N LYS A 115 13.77 -7.38 -4.52
CA LYS A 115 13.19 -6.06 -4.76
C LYS A 115 12.17 -5.68 -3.68
N LEU A 116 11.36 -6.63 -3.22
CA LEU A 116 10.38 -6.41 -2.16
C LEU A 116 11.08 -6.09 -0.84
N ILE A 117 12.06 -6.90 -0.40
CA ILE A 117 12.73 -6.65 0.88
C ILE A 117 13.49 -5.32 0.88
N ASN A 118 14.04 -4.91 -0.28
CA ASN A 118 14.72 -3.63 -0.45
C ASN A 118 13.81 -2.42 -0.24
N LYS A 119 12.47 -2.57 -0.29
CA LYS A 119 11.51 -1.50 0.02
C LYS A 119 11.39 -1.20 1.53
N PHE A 120 11.97 -2.03 2.37
CA PHE A 120 11.98 -1.85 3.82
C PHE A 120 13.38 -1.47 4.30
N TYR A 121 13.43 -0.66 5.36
CA TYR A 121 14.62 -0.60 6.18
C TYR A 121 14.80 -1.93 6.91
N ALA A 122 16.03 -2.43 6.97
CA ALA A 122 16.35 -3.73 7.55
C ALA A 122 17.35 -3.60 8.70
N MET A 123 17.15 -4.36 9.77
CA MET A 123 18.17 -4.59 10.80
C MET A 123 18.67 -6.03 10.73
N SER A 124 19.96 -6.25 10.85
CA SER A 124 20.52 -7.60 10.91
C SER A 124 20.40 -8.19 12.32
N ILE A 125 20.21 -9.51 12.40
CA ILE A 125 20.05 -10.25 13.66
C ILE A 125 21.13 -11.33 13.72
N PRO A 126 22.33 -11.04 14.27
CA PRO A 126 23.49 -11.92 14.19
C PRO A 126 23.35 -13.20 15.02
N TRP A 127 22.51 -13.19 16.07
CA TRP A 127 22.27 -14.37 16.91
C TRP A 127 21.27 -15.35 16.30
N LYS A 128 20.59 -15.00 15.21
CA LYS A 128 19.74 -15.93 14.46
C LYS A 128 20.53 -16.66 13.38
N PRO A 129 20.14 -17.89 13.02
CA PRO A 129 20.75 -18.62 11.91
C PRO A 129 20.71 -17.81 10.62
N LYS A 130 21.82 -17.81 9.89
CA LYS A 130 21.89 -17.23 8.54
C LYS A 130 20.95 -17.97 7.60
N ILE A 131 20.35 -17.24 6.66
CA ILE A 131 19.50 -17.77 5.60
C ILE A 131 20.31 -17.78 4.31
N ASN A 132 20.73 -18.96 3.83
CA ASN A 132 21.56 -19.12 2.63
C ASN A 132 22.83 -18.24 2.67
N GLY A 133 23.54 -18.25 3.80
CA GLY A 133 24.74 -17.42 4.00
C GLY A 133 24.48 -15.94 4.34
N ASN A 134 23.25 -15.45 4.15
CA ASN A 134 22.88 -14.06 4.47
C ASN A 134 22.42 -13.91 5.93
N PRO A 135 22.68 -12.75 6.57
CA PRO A 135 22.14 -12.47 7.91
C PRO A 135 20.62 -12.58 7.95
N TYR A 136 20.08 -13.04 9.08
CA TYR A 136 18.66 -12.92 9.32
C TYR A 136 18.29 -11.44 9.44
N LEU A 137 17.21 -11.01 8.78
CA LEU A 137 16.80 -9.61 8.73
C LEU A 137 15.47 -9.40 9.45
N TYR A 138 15.44 -8.35 10.26
CA TYR A 138 14.20 -7.71 10.69
C TYR A 138 13.88 -6.55 9.76
N LEU A 139 12.83 -6.69 8.95
CA LEU A 139 12.32 -5.61 8.11
C LEU A 139 11.36 -4.73 8.93
N ILE A 140 11.68 -3.45 9.01
CA ILE A 140 10.95 -2.47 9.83
C ILE A 140 9.59 -2.18 9.17
N PRO A 141 8.46 -2.49 9.82
CA PRO A 141 7.15 -2.19 9.26
C PRO A 141 6.87 -0.68 9.21
N TYR A 142 6.01 -0.29 8.26
CA TYR A 142 5.49 1.06 8.12
C TYR A 142 4.07 1.13 8.67
N MET A 143 3.71 2.25 9.28
CA MET A 143 2.35 2.50 9.76
C MET A 143 1.94 3.95 9.53
N THR A 144 0.66 4.14 9.20
CA THR A 144 -0.01 5.45 9.21
C THR A 144 -0.91 5.59 10.44
N ILE A 145 -0.95 6.80 10.99
CA ILE A 145 -1.82 7.18 12.10
C ILE A 145 -2.03 8.69 12.03
N TYR A 146 -3.28 9.15 12.00
CA TYR A 146 -3.58 10.58 12.03
C TYR A 146 -3.45 11.13 13.45
N LYS A 147 -3.16 12.44 13.59
CA LYS A 147 -3.26 13.15 14.86
C LYS A 147 -4.64 12.91 15.50
N GLY A 148 -4.65 12.61 16.79
CA GLY A 148 -5.85 12.30 17.58
C GLY A 148 -6.31 10.85 17.51
N MET A 149 -5.74 10.03 16.61
CA MET A 149 -6.12 8.62 16.49
C MET A 149 -5.32 7.74 17.45
N THR A 150 -5.97 6.65 17.89
CA THR A 150 -5.38 5.57 18.68
C THR A 150 -5.55 4.26 17.92
N ASN A 151 -4.46 3.51 17.75
CA ASN A 151 -4.46 2.21 17.08
C ASN A 151 -3.84 1.14 17.97
N LYS A 152 -4.39 -0.08 17.89
CA LYS A 152 -3.89 -1.27 18.61
C LYS A 152 -2.96 -2.10 17.75
N LEU A 153 -1.91 -2.64 18.34
CA LEU A 153 -0.93 -3.52 17.70
C LEU A 153 -0.73 -4.79 18.51
N THR A 154 -0.43 -5.87 17.79
CA THR A 154 0.06 -7.14 18.33
C THR A 154 1.59 -7.14 18.30
N LEU A 155 2.23 -7.68 19.34
CA LEU A 155 3.68 -7.87 19.39
C LEU A 155 4.02 -9.36 19.27
N LYS A 156 4.93 -9.69 18.35
CA LYS A 156 5.57 -11.01 18.25
C LYS A 156 6.91 -10.91 18.94
N VAL A 157 7.09 -11.66 20.03
CA VAL A 157 8.26 -11.57 20.90
C VAL A 157 9.02 -12.88 20.89
N GLU A 158 10.34 -12.79 20.75
CA GLU A 158 11.28 -13.91 20.85
C GLU A 158 12.44 -13.51 21.75
N ILE A 159 12.65 -14.27 22.83
CA ILE A 159 13.69 -14.01 23.82
C ILE A 159 14.50 -15.28 24.06
N GLU A 160 15.76 -15.29 23.63
CA GLU A 160 16.72 -16.37 23.90
C GLU A 160 17.50 -16.11 25.20
N GLU A 161 17.82 -14.84 25.46
CA GLU A 161 18.48 -14.37 26.68
C GLU A 161 17.61 -13.30 27.35
N LEU A 162 17.26 -13.53 28.62
CA LEU A 162 16.33 -12.67 29.35
C LEU A 162 16.95 -11.29 29.60
N PRO A 163 16.38 -10.20 29.08
CA PRO A 163 16.78 -8.87 29.49
C PRO A 163 16.21 -8.54 30.88
N LYS A 164 16.83 -7.59 31.59
CA LYS A 164 16.28 -7.04 32.84
C LYS A 164 15.05 -6.16 32.56
N LYS A 165 15.08 -5.40 31.47
CA LYS A 165 13.98 -4.51 31.04
C LYS A 165 13.72 -4.63 29.56
N LEU A 166 12.44 -4.54 29.18
CA LEU A 166 11.99 -4.52 27.79
C LEU A 166 11.04 -3.34 27.59
N ILE A 167 11.56 -2.23 27.07
CA ILE A 167 10.92 -0.90 27.11
C ILE A 167 10.47 -0.47 25.72
N ILE A 168 9.26 0.09 25.62
CA ILE A 168 8.77 0.77 24.42
C ILE A 168 9.03 2.27 24.56
N ARG A 169 9.67 2.88 23.56
CA ARG A 169 9.85 4.33 23.53
C ARG A 169 9.77 4.92 22.13
N HIS A 170 9.43 6.20 22.06
CA HIS A 170 9.62 7.02 20.86
C HIS A 170 11.09 7.43 20.76
N LYS A 171 11.73 7.18 19.61
CA LYS A 171 13.09 7.65 19.33
C LYS A 171 13.06 9.13 18.98
N LYS A 172 13.60 9.94 19.87
CA LYS A 172 13.73 11.40 19.72
C LYS A 172 15.16 11.79 19.39
N SER A 173 15.30 12.86 18.62
CA SER A 173 16.58 13.56 18.52
C SER A 173 16.88 14.28 19.85
N PRO A 174 18.15 14.51 20.23
CA PRO A 174 18.49 15.15 21.52
C PRO A 174 17.78 16.48 21.78
N ASN A 175 17.51 17.25 20.73
CA ASN A 175 16.87 18.56 20.81
C ASN A 175 15.33 18.51 20.69
N ASP A 176 14.77 17.34 20.44
CA ASP A 176 13.33 17.17 20.25
C ASP A 176 12.64 16.94 21.60
N LYS A 177 11.99 18.00 22.10
CA LYS A 177 11.24 18.00 23.36
C LYS A 177 9.77 17.63 23.18
N ASP A 178 9.31 17.42 21.95
CA ASP A 178 7.90 17.19 21.69
C ASP A 178 7.46 15.78 22.08
N THR A 179 6.26 15.67 22.65
CA THR A 179 5.61 14.39 22.93
C THR A 179 4.61 14.09 21.83
N TYR A 180 5.01 13.25 20.88
CA TYR A 180 4.20 12.88 19.71
C TYR A 180 3.26 11.71 19.97
N PHE A 181 3.62 10.83 20.90
CA PHE A 181 2.89 9.59 21.15
C PHE A 181 2.59 9.39 22.63
N LYS A 182 1.41 8.83 22.91
CA LYS A 182 1.07 8.21 24.19
C LYS A 182 0.94 6.71 23.97
N PHE A 183 1.56 5.93 24.85
CA PHE A 183 1.43 4.49 24.91
C PHE A 183 0.55 4.11 26.11
N ASN A 184 -0.24 3.03 26.00
CA ASN A 184 -0.94 2.47 27.16
C ASN A 184 0.02 1.80 28.15
N ILE A 185 1.18 1.33 27.66
CA ILE A 185 2.23 0.66 28.42
C ILE A 185 3.60 1.19 28.01
N SER A 186 4.57 1.14 28.92
CA SER A 186 5.98 1.45 28.63
C SER A 186 6.90 0.24 28.72
N GLU A 187 6.46 -0.85 29.36
CA GLU A 187 7.24 -2.07 29.56
C GLU A 187 6.46 -3.29 29.06
N ILE A 188 7.17 -4.23 28.45
CA ILE A 188 6.63 -5.47 27.90
C ILE A 188 6.93 -6.62 28.87
N THR A 189 5.95 -7.49 29.08
CA THR A 189 6.13 -8.72 29.86
C THR A 189 7.27 -9.58 29.31
N ILE A 190 8.19 -10.01 30.18
CA ILE A 190 9.37 -10.78 29.79
C ILE A 190 9.15 -12.27 30.09
N LYS A 191 9.21 -13.10 29.05
CA LYS A 191 9.21 -14.56 29.13
C LYS A 191 10.25 -15.12 28.16
N LYS A 192 10.99 -16.17 28.54
CA LYS A 192 11.90 -16.86 27.62
C LYS A 192 11.13 -17.59 26.52
N GLY A 193 11.67 -17.60 25.30
CA GLY A 193 11.09 -18.26 24.14
C GLY A 193 10.24 -17.33 23.26
N LYS A 194 9.39 -17.93 22.42
CA LYS A 194 8.51 -17.24 21.47
C LYS A 194 7.09 -17.13 22.02
N TYR A 195 6.51 -15.95 21.95
CA TYR A 195 5.12 -15.71 22.35
C TYR A 195 4.52 -14.51 21.60
N THR A 196 3.20 -14.46 21.57
CA THR A 196 2.43 -13.37 20.98
C THR A 196 1.69 -12.61 22.08
N LEU A 197 1.77 -11.28 22.04
CA LEU A 197 0.99 -10.39 22.87
C LEU A 197 -0.05 -9.71 21.98
N ASP A 198 -1.26 -10.28 21.95
CA ASP A 198 -2.32 -9.84 21.04
C ASP A 198 -3.00 -8.55 21.50
N ASN A 199 -3.16 -7.60 20.57
CA ASN A 199 -3.83 -6.31 20.80
C ASN A 199 -3.26 -5.56 22.03
N TYR A 200 -1.97 -5.75 22.30
CA TYR A 200 -1.31 -5.44 23.56
C TYR A 200 -0.88 -3.97 23.66
N LEU A 201 -0.37 -3.42 22.57
CA LEU A 201 0.13 -2.05 22.51
C LEU A 201 -0.90 -1.13 21.87
N GLU A 202 -1.29 -0.07 22.56
CA GLU A 202 -2.05 1.05 22.01
C GLU A 202 -1.14 2.25 21.83
N ILE A 203 -1.14 2.82 20.62
CA ILE A 203 -0.38 4.02 20.28
C ILE A 203 -1.38 5.11 19.94
N THR A 204 -1.35 6.21 20.67
CA THR A 204 -2.12 7.43 20.36
C THR A 204 -1.20 8.49 19.78
N CYS A 205 -1.53 9.03 18.61
CA CYS A 205 -0.78 10.14 17.99
C CYS A 205 -1.30 11.48 18.53
N LEU A 206 -0.50 12.18 19.34
CA LEU A 206 -0.89 13.41 20.02
C LEU A 206 -0.65 14.68 19.17
N LYS A 207 0.37 14.64 18.31
CA LYS A 207 0.80 15.79 17.49
C LYS A 207 0.94 15.39 16.02
N GLU A 208 0.84 16.38 15.15
CA GLU A 208 1.19 16.17 13.74
C GLU A 208 2.68 15.88 13.60
N LEU A 209 3.02 15.03 12.63
CA LEU A 209 4.35 14.54 12.36
C LEU A 209 4.83 15.20 11.06
N ARG A 210 5.77 16.14 11.18
CA ARG A 210 6.39 16.80 10.01
C ARG A 210 7.40 15.90 9.30
N THR A 211 7.94 14.92 9.99
CA THR A 211 8.88 13.92 9.48
C THR A 211 8.48 12.55 10.00
N ASP A 212 8.92 11.50 9.32
CA ASP A 212 8.73 10.13 9.79
C ASP A 212 9.31 9.96 11.21
N GLN A 213 8.61 9.21 12.05
CA GLN A 213 9.01 8.93 13.43
C GLN A 213 9.29 7.45 13.62
N ILE A 214 10.15 7.12 14.60
CA ILE A 214 10.47 5.73 14.94
C ILE A 214 10.04 5.43 16.37
N ILE A 215 9.28 4.36 16.55
CA ILE A 215 9.03 3.74 17.85
C ILE A 215 9.98 2.56 17.97
N GLU A 216 10.72 2.46 19.07
CA GLU A 216 11.71 1.41 19.33
C GLU A 216 11.29 0.57 20.53
N VAL A 217 11.65 -0.70 20.51
CA VAL A 217 11.67 -1.58 21.67
C VAL A 217 13.11 -1.84 22.07
N ILE A 218 13.39 -1.76 23.36
CA ILE A 218 14.75 -1.77 23.90
C ILE A 218 14.87 -2.81 25.00
N ALA A 219 15.82 -3.73 24.81
CA ALA A 219 16.24 -4.72 25.79
C ALA A 219 17.57 -4.26 26.40
N ASP A 220 17.59 -3.89 27.69
CA ASP A 220 18.79 -3.46 28.43
C ASP A 220 19.69 -2.49 27.65
N ASP A 221 19.10 -1.40 27.15
CA ASP A 221 19.72 -0.33 26.35
C ASP A 221 20.03 -0.65 24.87
N VAL A 222 19.74 -1.88 24.41
CA VAL A 222 19.93 -2.30 23.01
C VAL A 222 18.59 -2.41 22.29
N VAL A 223 18.50 -1.87 21.08
CA VAL A 223 17.28 -1.94 20.26
C VAL A 223 17.02 -3.38 19.79
N CYS A 224 15.81 -3.88 20.06
CA CYS A 224 15.33 -5.20 19.67
C CYS A 224 14.05 -5.19 18.82
N GLY A 225 13.50 -4.01 18.52
CA GLY A 225 12.35 -3.84 17.65
C GLY A 225 12.20 -2.39 17.19
N LYS A 226 11.61 -2.17 16.01
CA LYS A 226 11.38 -0.82 15.44
C LYS A 226 10.08 -0.78 14.63
N LEU A 227 9.32 0.28 14.77
CA LEU A 227 8.17 0.59 13.94
C LEU A 227 8.35 1.99 13.36
N LYS A 228 8.18 2.13 12.04
CA LYS A 228 8.26 3.43 11.38
C LYS A 228 6.86 4.00 11.19
N ILE A 229 6.58 5.12 11.85
CA ILE A 229 5.35 5.90 11.69
C ILE A 229 5.60 6.97 10.64
N LEU A 230 4.80 6.98 9.59
CA LEU A 230 4.96 7.94 8.50
C LEU A 230 4.48 9.35 8.90
N ALA A 231 5.19 10.37 8.39
CA ALA A 231 4.82 11.77 8.52
C ALA A 231 3.36 12.01 8.08
N ASN A 232 2.61 12.74 8.92
CA ASN A 232 1.16 12.89 8.79
C ASN A 232 0.70 14.35 8.79
N SER A 233 1.62 15.31 8.82
CA SER A 233 1.27 16.74 8.74
C SER A 233 0.47 17.03 7.47
N SER A 234 -0.23 18.15 7.43
CA SER A 234 -1.01 18.56 6.24
C SER A 234 -0.22 18.49 4.93
N ALA A 235 1.09 18.78 4.95
CA ALA A 235 1.98 18.68 3.79
C ALA A 235 2.18 17.25 3.26
N HIS A 236 1.97 16.24 4.10
CA HIS A 236 2.09 14.81 3.75
C HIS A 236 0.75 14.16 3.42
N GLN A 237 -0.36 14.88 3.63
CA GLN A 237 -1.69 14.45 3.27
C GLN A 237 -2.04 14.93 1.87
N LYS A 238 -2.91 14.20 1.17
CA LYS A 238 -3.45 14.61 -0.14
C LYS A 238 -4.97 14.67 -0.09
N GLN A 239 -5.53 15.54 -0.92
CA GLN A 239 -6.97 15.66 -1.13
C GLN A 239 -7.32 15.09 -2.49
N GLY A 240 -8.22 14.11 -2.53
CA GLY A 240 -8.75 13.57 -3.78
C GLY A 240 -10.15 14.10 -4.05
N LYS A 241 -10.44 14.50 -5.30
CA LYS A 241 -11.78 14.91 -5.73
C LYS A 241 -12.46 13.77 -6.47
N VAL A 242 -13.56 13.26 -5.91
CA VAL A 242 -14.29 12.14 -6.49
C VAL A 242 -15.76 12.53 -6.68
N LEU A 243 -16.29 12.26 -7.86
CA LEU A 243 -17.70 12.41 -8.17
C LEU A 243 -18.30 11.01 -8.28
N PHE A 244 -19.27 10.72 -7.43
CA PHE A 244 -20.12 9.55 -7.56
C PHE A 244 -21.32 9.91 -8.42
N ILE A 245 -21.49 9.18 -9.52
CA ILE A 245 -22.58 9.39 -10.46
C ILE A 245 -23.49 8.18 -10.35
N THR A 246 -24.67 8.35 -9.78
CA THR A 246 -25.68 7.30 -9.83
C THR A 246 -26.39 7.35 -11.17
N VAL A 247 -26.27 6.28 -11.95
CA VAL A 247 -26.97 6.12 -13.23
C VAL A 247 -28.35 5.52 -12.96
N ILE A 248 -29.38 6.18 -13.45
CA ILE A 248 -30.74 5.63 -13.51
C ILE A 248 -30.93 5.10 -14.93
N SER A 249 -31.20 3.81 -15.04
CA SER A 249 -31.46 3.14 -16.32
C SER A 249 -32.87 2.55 -16.33
N GLN A 250 -33.20 1.78 -17.37
CA GLN A 250 -34.49 1.07 -17.45
C GLN A 250 -34.61 -0.02 -16.38
N THR A 251 -33.48 -0.59 -15.95
CA THR A 251 -33.45 -1.72 -15.02
C THR A 251 -33.39 -1.29 -13.56
N GLY A 252 -33.04 -0.03 -13.28
CA GLY A 252 -32.99 0.47 -11.92
C GLY A 252 -32.03 1.64 -11.73
N LYS A 253 -31.62 1.82 -10.48
CA LYS A 253 -30.73 2.89 -10.04
C LYS A 253 -29.46 2.28 -9.45
N GLY A 254 -28.29 2.74 -9.91
CA GLY A 254 -27.02 2.31 -9.34
C GLY A 254 -26.92 2.60 -7.84
N SER A 255 -26.27 1.70 -7.10
CA SER A 255 -26.14 1.80 -5.64
C SER A 255 -24.79 2.36 -5.24
N THR A 256 -24.77 3.35 -4.35
CA THR A 256 -23.55 3.91 -3.74
C THR A 256 -23.42 3.54 -2.25
N THR A 257 -24.25 2.60 -1.78
CA THR A 257 -24.41 2.30 -0.34
C THR A 257 -23.10 1.79 0.27
N GLY A 258 -22.55 2.55 1.22
CA GLY A 258 -21.31 2.22 1.92
C GLY A 258 -20.01 2.48 1.14
N GLU A 259 -20.10 2.88 -0.13
CA GLU A 259 -18.94 3.12 -1.02
C GLU A 259 -18.05 4.24 -0.49
N ILE A 260 -18.64 5.34 -0.03
CA ILE A 260 -17.90 6.48 0.55
C ILE A 260 -17.09 6.04 1.76
N SER A 261 -17.68 5.21 2.64
CA SER A 261 -16.99 4.72 3.84
C SER A 261 -15.83 3.78 3.47
N ARG A 262 -16.02 2.91 2.48
CA ARG A 262 -14.99 1.97 2.01
C ARG A 262 -13.85 2.70 1.32
N LEU A 263 -14.16 3.62 0.42
CA LEU A 263 -13.16 4.45 -0.25
C LEU A 263 -12.31 5.23 0.77
N ASN A 264 -12.97 5.90 1.72
CA ASN A 264 -12.27 6.63 2.79
C ASN A 264 -11.40 5.70 3.64
N LYS A 265 -11.90 4.51 4.00
CA LYS A 265 -11.16 3.53 4.80
C LYS A 265 -9.83 3.17 4.15
N TYR A 266 -9.85 2.85 2.86
CA TYR A 266 -8.68 2.36 2.15
C TYR A 266 -7.71 3.48 1.76
N LEU A 267 -8.20 4.63 1.28
CA LEU A 267 -7.33 5.77 0.93
C LEU A 267 -6.69 6.43 2.15
N LYS A 268 -7.32 6.35 3.34
CA LYS A 268 -6.70 6.78 4.59
C LYS A 268 -5.42 6.03 4.92
N GLN A 269 -5.23 4.81 4.43
CA GLN A 269 -3.98 4.06 4.59
C GLN A 269 -2.78 4.82 4.00
N ALA A 270 -3.01 5.64 2.97
CA ALA A 270 -2.02 6.45 2.26
C ALA A 270 -2.04 7.94 2.65
N TYR A 271 -2.73 8.33 3.72
CA TYR A 271 -3.00 9.73 4.08
C TYR A 271 -3.74 10.54 3.00
N ILE A 272 -4.63 9.89 2.27
CA ILE A 272 -5.48 10.53 1.27
C ILE A 272 -6.88 10.73 1.85
N ASN A 273 -7.31 11.98 1.91
CA ASN A 273 -8.68 12.35 2.26
C ASN A 273 -9.45 12.60 0.96
N VAL A 274 -10.62 11.97 0.80
CA VAL A 274 -11.44 12.18 -0.40
C VAL A 274 -12.63 13.08 -0.12
N ASN A 275 -12.80 14.09 -0.97
CA ASN A 275 -14.02 14.86 -1.07
C ASN A 275 -14.91 14.19 -2.13
N VAL A 276 -15.96 13.51 -1.66
CA VAL A 276 -16.94 12.87 -2.53
C VAL A 276 -18.13 13.80 -2.72
N LYS A 277 -18.40 14.13 -3.98
CA LYS A 277 -19.67 14.75 -4.41
C LYS A 277 -20.53 13.69 -5.08
N SER A 278 -21.85 13.88 -5.07
CA SER A 278 -22.78 12.96 -5.71
C SER A 278 -23.73 13.68 -6.67
N ILE A 279 -24.04 13.04 -7.79
CA ILE A 279 -25.05 13.48 -8.75
C ILE A 279 -25.76 12.25 -9.35
N ASN A 280 -26.96 12.46 -9.88
CA ASN A 280 -27.68 11.44 -10.65
C ASN A 280 -27.70 11.83 -12.13
N ILE A 281 -27.55 10.85 -13.02
CA ILE A 281 -27.90 11.01 -14.43
C ILE A 281 -29.01 10.03 -14.79
N ASN A 282 -30.00 10.49 -15.55
CA ASN A 282 -31.11 9.66 -15.99
C ASN A 282 -30.94 9.25 -17.45
N LEU A 283 -30.67 7.96 -17.66
CA LEU A 283 -30.51 7.30 -18.95
C LEU A 283 -31.63 6.28 -19.21
N SER A 284 -32.72 6.28 -18.43
CA SER A 284 -33.81 5.29 -18.60
C SER A 284 -34.47 5.36 -19.98
N ASN A 285 -34.54 6.55 -20.59
CA ASN A 285 -35.09 6.73 -21.93
C ASN A 285 -34.03 6.59 -23.04
N ASP A 286 -32.77 6.34 -22.68
CA ASP A 286 -31.66 6.29 -23.63
C ASP A 286 -31.46 4.87 -24.17
N ARG A 287 -32.07 4.60 -25.34
CA ARG A 287 -32.04 3.28 -25.99
C ARG A 287 -30.63 2.79 -26.33
N ASN A 288 -29.64 3.69 -26.41
CA ASN A 288 -28.27 3.33 -26.75
C ASN A 288 -27.43 2.92 -25.52
N PHE A 289 -27.88 3.23 -24.31
CA PHE A 289 -27.08 3.01 -23.10
C PHE A 289 -26.77 1.53 -22.84
N ILE A 290 -27.80 0.66 -22.80
CA ILE A 290 -27.61 -0.77 -22.52
C ILE A 290 -26.78 -1.47 -23.61
N PRO A 291 -27.04 -1.27 -24.92
CA PRO A 291 -26.17 -1.83 -25.97
C PRO A 291 -24.71 -1.38 -25.84
N LYS A 292 -24.48 -0.09 -25.56
CA LYS A 292 -23.12 0.46 -25.38
C LYS A 292 -22.41 -0.17 -24.20
N LEU A 293 -23.10 -0.28 -23.05
CA LEU A 293 -22.57 -0.90 -21.85
C LEU A 293 -22.21 -2.37 -22.08
N ARG A 294 -23.09 -3.15 -22.72
CA ARG A 294 -22.82 -4.57 -23.03
C ARG A 294 -21.67 -4.77 -24.00
N SER A 295 -21.47 -3.84 -24.94
CA SER A 295 -20.36 -3.91 -25.89
C SER A 295 -19.01 -3.57 -25.27
N GLY A 296 -18.98 -2.81 -24.16
CA GLY A 296 -17.77 -2.21 -23.57
C GLY A 296 -17.11 -1.11 -24.44
N ILE A 297 -17.26 -1.16 -25.75
CA ILE A 297 -16.59 -0.26 -26.70
C ILE A 297 -17.04 1.19 -26.47
N GLY A 298 -16.14 2.01 -25.95
CA GLY A 298 -16.33 3.45 -25.79
C GLY A 298 -17.37 3.85 -24.73
N ILE A 299 -17.65 2.98 -23.76
CA ILE A 299 -18.64 3.25 -22.70
C ILE A 299 -18.22 4.41 -21.79
N HIS A 300 -16.93 4.57 -21.51
CA HIS A 300 -16.43 5.66 -20.66
C HIS A 300 -16.67 7.04 -21.29
N GLN A 301 -16.34 7.20 -22.58
CA GLN A 301 -16.58 8.46 -23.30
C GLN A 301 -18.08 8.73 -23.46
N TYR A 302 -18.87 7.67 -23.65
CA TYR A 302 -20.33 7.77 -23.68
C TYR A 302 -20.90 8.30 -22.36
N LEU A 303 -20.51 7.72 -21.23
CA LEU A 303 -20.94 8.15 -19.90
C LEU A 303 -20.49 9.58 -19.59
N ASP A 304 -19.25 9.95 -19.97
CA ASP A 304 -18.75 11.31 -19.79
C ASP A 304 -19.54 12.33 -20.61
N ALA A 305 -19.84 12.04 -21.88
CA ALA A 305 -20.66 12.90 -22.71
C ALA A 305 -22.07 13.08 -22.11
N LYS A 306 -22.67 12.00 -21.60
CA LYS A 306 -23.97 12.06 -20.93
C LYS A 306 -23.93 12.90 -19.66
N LEU A 307 -22.89 12.76 -18.84
CA LEU A 307 -22.69 13.59 -17.65
C LEU A 307 -22.58 15.07 -18.02
N ARG A 308 -21.76 15.43 -19.02
CA ARG A 308 -21.56 16.83 -19.43
C ARG A 308 -22.86 17.51 -19.89
N THR A 309 -23.73 16.77 -20.55
CA THR A 309 -25.04 17.27 -21.03
C THR A 309 -26.15 17.20 -19.99
N ALA A 310 -25.93 16.51 -18.86
CA ALA A 310 -26.91 16.41 -17.80
C ALA A 310 -27.19 17.79 -17.18
N LYS A 311 -28.39 17.96 -16.63
CA LYS A 311 -28.83 19.20 -15.98
C LYS A 311 -28.98 19.01 -14.48
N PHE A 312 -28.63 20.05 -13.73
CA PHE A 312 -28.97 20.19 -12.33
C PHE A 312 -30.48 20.50 -12.16
N PRO A 313 -31.04 20.39 -10.93
CA PRO A 313 -32.43 20.74 -10.67
C PRO A 313 -32.83 22.18 -11.05
N ASP A 314 -31.86 23.11 -11.03
CA ASP A 314 -32.05 24.50 -11.46
C ASP A 314 -32.02 24.69 -12.99
N GLY A 315 -31.86 23.61 -13.75
CA GLY A 315 -31.81 23.61 -15.22
C GLY A 315 -30.44 23.90 -15.82
N SER A 316 -29.44 24.28 -15.01
CA SER A 316 -28.07 24.53 -15.48
C SER A 316 -27.40 23.22 -15.91
N VAL A 317 -26.59 23.28 -16.97
CA VAL A 317 -25.88 22.12 -17.51
C VAL A 317 -24.62 21.83 -16.68
N VAL A 318 -24.31 20.56 -16.45
CA VAL A 318 -23.12 20.14 -15.69
C VAL A 318 -21.84 20.62 -16.37
N GLY A 319 -21.73 20.44 -17.68
CA GLY A 319 -20.58 20.88 -18.49
C GLY A 319 -19.25 20.39 -17.92
N ASN A 320 -18.28 21.29 -17.83
CA ASN A 320 -16.90 20.97 -17.43
C ASN A 320 -16.68 21.07 -15.90
N LYS A 321 -17.74 21.26 -15.11
CA LYS A 321 -17.67 21.51 -13.66
C LYS A 321 -16.92 20.43 -12.88
N TYR A 322 -16.89 19.20 -13.39
CA TYR A 322 -16.28 18.05 -12.74
C TYR A 322 -15.09 17.46 -13.54
N ASP A 323 -14.48 18.22 -14.45
CA ASP A 323 -13.34 17.73 -15.24
C ASP A 323 -12.11 17.38 -14.39
N SER A 324 -11.94 18.08 -13.26
CA SER A 324 -10.87 17.77 -12.30
C SER A 324 -11.19 16.59 -11.38
N PHE A 325 -12.37 15.98 -11.46
CA PHE A 325 -12.79 14.91 -10.56
C PHE A 325 -12.52 13.54 -11.18
N TYR A 326 -12.17 12.57 -10.35
CA TYR A 326 -12.37 11.17 -10.72
C TYR A 326 -13.87 10.87 -10.70
N LYS A 327 -14.38 10.25 -11.76
CA LYS A 327 -15.81 10.02 -11.98
C LYS A 327 -16.08 8.52 -11.85
N VAL A 328 -16.90 8.14 -10.88
CA VAL A 328 -17.30 6.75 -10.62
C VAL A 328 -18.80 6.62 -10.90
N TYR A 329 -19.13 5.94 -12.00
CA TYR A 329 -20.51 5.71 -12.43
C TYR A 329 -21.03 4.41 -11.81
N PHE A 330 -22.08 4.50 -11.00
CA PHE A 330 -22.75 3.35 -10.41
C PHE A 330 -23.96 2.99 -11.25
N ILE A 331 -24.01 1.75 -11.71
CA ILE A 331 -24.96 1.23 -12.69
C ILE A 331 -25.66 0.01 -12.08
N SER A 332 -26.97 -0.14 -12.32
CA SER A 332 -27.82 -1.19 -11.70
C SER A 332 -27.72 -2.57 -12.36
N GLU A 333 -27.01 -2.63 -13.47
CA GLU A 333 -27.01 -3.75 -14.41
C GLU A 333 -26.09 -4.87 -13.92
N VAL A 334 -26.44 -6.09 -14.29
CA VAL A 334 -25.63 -7.30 -14.10
C VAL A 334 -25.21 -7.78 -15.48
N ILE A 335 -23.92 -8.00 -15.69
CA ILE A 335 -23.36 -8.42 -16.97
C ILE A 335 -22.59 -9.72 -16.76
N GLN A 336 -23.10 -10.79 -17.35
CA GLN A 336 -22.39 -12.05 -17.48
C GLN A 336 -21.59 -12.03 -18.79
N GLN A 337 -20.33 -12.43 -18.71
CA GLN A 337 -19.41 -12.53 -19.83
C GLN A 337 -19.54 -13.89 -20.53
N SER A 338 -18.97 -14.03 -21.72
CA SER A 338 -19.06 -15.25 -22.53
C SER A 338 -18.41 -16.48 -21.88
N ASP A 339 -17.44 -16.27 -20.99
CA ASP A 339 -16.79 -17.32 -20.21
C ASP A 339 -17.60 -17.73 -18.95
N GLY A 340 -18.77 -17.13 -18.76
CA GLY A 340 -19.65 -17.37 -17.61
C GLY A 340 -19.32 -16.54 -16.38
N SER A 341 -18.20 -15.81 -16.37
CA SER A 341 -17.85 -14.88 -15.29
C SER A 341 -18.76 -13.65 -15.30
N TYR A 342 -18.70 -12.85 -14.24
CA TYR A 342 -19.47 -11.62 -14.12
C TYR A 342 -18.56 -10.40 -14.03
N LEU A 343 -18.86 -9.40 -14.84
CA LEU A 343 -18.20 -8.11 -14.77
C LEU A 343 -18.68 -7.35 -13.52
N LEU A 344 -17.74 -6.74 -12.80
CA LEU A 344 -18.05 -5.97 -11.58
C LEU A 344 -17.90 -4.47 -11.80
N GLY A 345 -16.99 -4.06 -12.68
CA GLY A 345 -16.65 -2.68 -12.97
C GLY A 345 -15.41 -2.63 -13.85
N GLU A 346 -15.03 -1.42 -14.26
CA GLU A 346 -13.86 -1.19 -15.11
C GLU A 346 -13.41 0.27 -14.97
N ALA A 347 -12.10 0.48 -14.99
CA ALA A 347 -11.48 1.79 -15.23
C ALA A 347 -11.12 1.95 -16.72
N GLU A 348 -11.28 3.17 -17.27
CA GLU A 348 -11.02 3.43 -18.69
C GLU A 348 -9.59 3.09 -19.13
N ASN A 349 -8.62 3.37 -18.25
CA ASN A 349 -7.20 3.10 -18.43
C ASN A 349 -6.44 3.24 -17.09
N ILE A 350 -5.17 2.87 -17.08
CA ILE A 350 -4.24 3.01 -15.96
C ILE A 350 -3.10 3.98 -16.36
N PRO A 351 -3.13 5.27 -15.96
CA PRO A 351 -4.19 5.96 -15.22
C PRO A 351 -5.33 6.48 -16.12
N SER A 352 -6.44 6.89 -15.51
CA SER A 352 -7.58 7.52 -16.17
C SER A 352 -8.39 8.39 -15.18
N LYS A 353 -9.55 8.94 -15.61
CA LYS A 353 -10.45 9.71 -14.75
C LYS A 353 -11.85 9.12 -14.63
N THR A 354 -12.13 8.04 -15.34
CA THR A 354 -13.49 7.51 -15.48
C THR A 354 -13.53 6.03 -15.17
N VAL A 355 -14.44 5.66 -14.28
CA VAL A 355 -14.69 4.31 -13.80
C VAL A 355 -16.18 4.05 -13.85
N TYR A 356 -16.61 2.85 -14.20
CA TYR A 356 -17.96 2.40 -13.87
C TYR A 356 -17.94 1.16 -12.98
N VAL A 357 -19.01 1.00 -12.20
CA VAL A 357 -19.23 -0.10 -11.26
C VAL A 357 -20.65 -0.59 -11.47
N LEU A 358 -20.80 -1.89 -11.67
CA LEU A 358 -22.07 -2.57 -11.86
C LEU A 358 -22.72 -2.91 -10.52
N ASN A 359 -23.87 -3.57 -10.55
CA ASN A 359 -24.61 -3.89 -9.34
C ASN A 359 -23.96 -5.03 -8.55
N LEU A 360 -23.04 -4.67 -7.66
CA LEU A 360 -22.23 -5.61 -6.90
C LEU A 360 -23.06 -6.62 -6.09
N LYS A 361 -24.20 -6.21 -5.50
CA LYS A 361 -25.00 -7.11 -4.67
C LYS A 361 -25.68 -8.18 -5.51
N ASP A 362 -26.31 -7.77 -6.61
CA ASP A 362 -27.04 -8.68 -7.48
C ASP A 362 -26.05 -9.53 -8.29
N THR A 363 -24.92 -8.96 -8.70
CA THR A 363 -23.83 -9.71 -9.34
C THR A 363 -23.24 -10.76 -8.40
N ALA A 364 -22.97 -10.44 -7.12
CA ALA A 364 -22.49 -11.43 -6.15
C ALA A 364 -23.50 -12.58 -5.96
N THR A 365 -24.79 -12.24 -5.90
CA THR A 365 -25.88 -13.21 -5.77
C THR A 365 -25.94 -14.11 -7.01
N ALA A 366 -25.87 -13.55 -8.22
CA ALA A 366 -25.85 -14.29 -9.47
C ALA A 366 -24.61 -15.18 -9.63
N ALA A 367 -23.48 -14.76 -9.09
CA ALA A 367 -22.22 -15.53 -9.08
C ALA A 367 -22.14 -16.56 -7.93
N GLY A 368 -23.12 -16.61 -7.02
CA GLY A 368 -23.12 -17.53 -5.88
C GLY A 368 -22.03 -17.25 -4.84
N VAL A 369 -21.57 -15.99 -4.72
CA VAL A 369 -20.54 -15.57 -3.76
C VAL A 369 -21.08 -14.53 -2.77
N GLY A 370 -20.45 -14.43 -1.60
CA GLY A 370 -20.84 -13.43 -0.61
C GLY A 370 -20.47 -12.01 -1.05
N PHE A 371 -21.29 -11.00 -0.73
CA PHE A 371 -21.02 -9.59 -1.07
C PHE A 371 -19.63 -9.10 -0.63
N GLU A 372 -19.10 -9.67 0.45
CA GLU A 372 -17.75 -9.39 0.95
C GLU A 372 -16.63 -9.63 -0.07
N SER A 373 -16.82 -10.51 -1.06
CA SER A 373 -15.82 -10.78 -2.12
C SER A 373 -15.77 -9.70 -3.20
N VAL A 374 -16.84 -8.93 -3.39
CA VAL A 374 -16.96 -7.92 -4.45
C VAL A 374 -17.04 -6.49 -3.93
N LYS A 375 -17.25 -6.29 -2.63
CA LYS A 375 -17.47 -4.95 -2.06
C LYS A 375 -16.28 -4.00 -2.21
N THR A 376 -15.11 -4.45 -2.65
CA THR A 376 -13.96 -3.55 -2.88
C THR A 376 -13.89 -3.03 -4.30
N THR A 377 -14.73 -3.51 -5.24
CA THR A 377 -14.65 -3.19 -6.68
C THR A 377 -14.59 -1.69 -6.94
N ALA A 378 -15.50 -0.88 -6.40
CA ALA A 378 -15.47 0.56 -6.69
C ALA A 378 -14.16 1.24 -6.25
N THR A 379 -13.57 0.77 -5.15
CA THR A 379 -12.25 1.25 -4.73
C THR A 379 -11.17 0.69 -5.66
N HIS A 380 -11.19 -0.60 -5.99
CA HIS A 380 -10.26 -1.25 -6.90
C HIS A 380 -10.15 -0.53 -8.25
N GLU A 381 -11.29 -0.30 -8.91
CA GLU A 381 -11.32 0.40 -10.19
C GLU A 381 -10.86 1.86 -10.07
N LEU A 382 -11.23 2.54 -8.98
CA LEU A 382 -10.75 3.90 -8.74
C LEU A 382 -9.22 3.93 -8.51
N LEU A 383 -8.63 2.91 -7.89
CA LEU A 383 -7.18 2.81 -7.74
C LEU A 383 -6.48 2.56 -9.08
N HIS A 384 -7.09 1.79 -10.01
CA HIS A 384 -6.64 1.73 -11.40
C HIS A 384 -6.65 3.09 -12.08
N ALA A 385 -7.77 3.82 -11.98
CA ALA A 385 -7.87 5.17 -12.53
C ALA A 385 -6.83 6.13 -11.94
N ILE A 386 -6.50 6.01 -10.65
CA ILE A 386 -5.41 6.80 -10.04
C ILE A 386 -4.04 6.37 -10.59
N GLY A 387 -3.82 5.09 -10.90
CA GLY A 387 -2.62 4.60 -11.57
C GLY A 387 -1.97 3.36 -10.96
N LEU A 388 -2.69 2.59 -10.13
CA LEU A 388 -2.20 1.31 -9.64
C LEU A 388 -2.48 0.20 -10.66
N TYR A 389 -1.50 -0.66 -10.87
CA TYR A 389 -1.68 -1.94 -11.55
C TYR A 389 -2.11 -3.02 -10.53
N HIS A 390 -2.63 -4.13 -11.03
CA HIS A 390 -2.83 -5.32 -10.21
C HIS A 390 -1.53 -5.77 -9.56
N THR A 391 -1.61 -6.37 -8.37
CA THR A 391 -0.42 -6.93 -7.71
C THR A 391 0.12 -8.17 -8.42
N PHE A 392 -0.65 -8.78 -9.30
CA PHE A 392 -0.25 -9.90 -10.15
C PHE A 392 0.12 -9.48 -11.59
N ASP A 393 0.19 -8.17 -11.87
CA ASP A 393 0.71 -7.64 -13.14
C ASP A 393 2.23 -7.42 -13.07
N ASN A 394 2.96 -7.72 -14.15
CA ASN A 394 4.40 -7.48 -14.26
C ASN A 394 4.77 -5.98 -14.32
N SER A 395 3.80 -5.12 -14.59
CA SER A 395 3.91 -3.65 -14.58
C SER A 395 3.85 -3.08 -13.15
N SER A 396 3.37 -3.87 -12.17
CA SER A 396 3.47 -3.52 -10.76
C SER A 396 4.94 -3.52 -10.31
N PRO A 397 5.35 -2.58 -9.43
CA PRO A 397 6.69 -2.58 -8.83
C PRO A 397 7.09 -3.89 -8.17
N ILE A 398 6.12 -4.66 -7.66
CA ILE A 398 6.29 -6.03 -7.15
C ILE A 398 5.12 -6.88 -7.64
N THR A 399 5.44 -8.00 -8.26
CA THR A 399 4.46 -8.97 -8.73
C THR A 399 4.34 -10.16 -7.77
N PHE A 400 3.10 -10.46 -7.42
CA PHE A 400 2.69 -11.57 -6.59
C PHE A 400 1.90 -12.59 -7.42
N GLU A 401 1.82 -13.82 -6.94
CA GLU A 401 0.88 -14.82 -7.44
C GLU A 401 -0.56 -14.35 -7.16
N GLU A 402 -1.39 -14.35 -8.20
CA GLU A 402 -2.81 -13.99 -8.16
C GLU A 402 -3.58 -14.78 -7.09
N PHE A 403 -4.55 -14.11 -6.45
CA PHE A 403 -5.41 -14.65 -5.39
C PHE A 403 -4.70 -15.01 -4.08
N LYS A 404 -3.42 -14.64 -3.89
CA LYS A 404 -2.64 -15.01 -2.69
C LYS A 404 -2.47 -13.87 -1.69
N THR A 405 -2.90 -12.65 -2.00
CA THR A 405 -2.71 -11.49 -1.12
C THR A 405 -4.03 -10.89 -0.65
N ASP A 406 -3.98 -10.16 0.46
CA ASP A 406 -5.09 -9.37 0.99
C ASP A 406 -5.10 -7.93 0.45
N ASN A 407 -4.39 -7.69 -0.65
CA ASN A 407 -4.28 -6.39 -1.31
C ASN A 407 -5.56 -6.06 -2.08
N ILE A 408 -5.96 -4.78 -2.11
CA ILE A 408 -7.13 -4.33 -2.88
C ILE A 408 -6.93 -4.53 -4.38
N MET A 409 -5.70 -4.48 -4.87
CA MET A 409 -5.35 -4.70 -6.28
C MET A 409 -5.08 -6.17 -6.63
N ASP A 410 -5.47 -7.10 -5.76
CA ASP A 410 -5.53 -8.53 -6.04
C ASP A 410 -6.99 -8.93 -6.23
N TYR A 411 -7.22 -10.09 -6.84
CA TYR A 411 -8.56 -10.63 -7.00
C TYR A 411 -8.95 -11.54 -5.85
N TYR A 412 -10.27 -11.67 -5.67
CA TYR A 412 -10.84 -12.68 -4.79
C TYR A 412 -10.93 -14.02 -5.52
N SER A 413 -10.61 -15.11 -4.82
CA SER A 413 -10.94 -16.47 -5.23
C SER A 413 -11.70 -17.17 -4.10
N HIS A 414 -12.73 -17.95 -4.44
CA HIS A 414 -13.46 -18.77 -3.48
C HIS A 414 -12.58 -19.88 -2.88
N ILE A 415 -11.51 -20.29 -3.59
CA ILE A 415 -10.57 -21.33 -3.15
C ILE A 415 -9.72 -20.81 -1.98
N THR A 416 -9.15 -19.62 -2.12
CA THR A 416 -8.30 -19.01 -1.07
C THR A 416 -9.14 -18.29 -0.02
N ASN A 417 -10.28 -17.72 -0.43
CA ASN A 417 -11.21 -16.95 0.38
C ASN A 417 -10.47 -15.88 1.21
N ILE A 418 -9.55 -15.18 0.54
CA ILE A 418 -8.81 -14.04 1.08
C ILE A 418 -9.60 -12.77 0.75
N ILE A 419 -9.89 -11.97 1.78
CA ILE A 419 -10.66 -10.74 1.62
C ILE A 419 -9.70 -9.55 1.56
N ALA A 420 -9.83 -8.75 0.50
CA ALA A 420 -9.08 -7.53 0.31
C ALA A 420 -9.31 -6.53 1.46
N LYS A 421 -8.21 -6.05 2.05
CA LYS A 421 -8.26 -5.11 3.18
C LYS A 421 -7.20 -4.03 3.14
N GLN A 422 -6.18 -4.11 2.29
CA GLN A 422 -5.05 -3.18 2.39
C GLN A 422 -4.39 -2.82 1.06
N THR A 423 -3.56 -1.80 1.13
CA THR A 423 -2.58 -1.42 0.10
C THR A 423 -1.20 -1.36 0.73
N TYR A 424 -0.15 -1.58 -0.05
CA TYR A 424 1.23 -1.53 0.40
C TYR A 424 1.78 -0.11 0.44
N LYS A 425 2.86 0.11 1.20
CA LYS A 425 3.53 1.41 1.27
C LYS A 425 3.92 1.97 -0.09
N TRP A 426 4.44 1.14 -0.98
CA TRP A 426 4.82 1.60 -2.32
C TRP A 426 3.59 2.02 -3.15
N GLN A 427 2.42 1.41 -2.93
CA GLN A 427 1.16 1.88 -3.52
C GLN A 427 0.74 3.22 -2.92
N TRP A 428 0.91 3.43 -1.61
CA TRP A 428 0.63 4.72 -0.98
C TRP A 428 1.42 5.86 -1.60
N ASP A 429 2.69 5.62 -1.97
CA ASP A 429 3.53 6.62 -2.62
C ASP A 429 3.05 6.95 -4.04
N ILE A 430 2.68 5.92 -4.83
CA ILE A 430 2.09 6.13 -6.16
C ILE A 430 0.79 6.92 -6.05
N LEU A 431 -0.12 6.50 -5.16
CA LEU A 431 -1.40 7.16 -4.97
C LEU A 431 -1.24 8.63 -4.60
N LYS A 432 -0.34 8.96 -3.65
CA LYS A 432 -0.07 10.36 -3.27
C LYS A 432 0.53 11.20 -4.39
N LYS A 433 1.30 10.58 -5.30
CA LYS A 433 1.89 11.26 -6.46
C LYS A 433 0.85 11.54 -7.55
N MET A 434 -0.04 10.58 -7.78
CA MET A 434 -0.95 10.58 -8.92
C MET A 434 -2.34 11.15 -8.63
N ILE A 435 -2.74 11.25 -7.36
CA ILE A 435 -4.04 11.81 -7.02
C ILE A 435 -4.06 13.34 -7.15
N HIS A 436 -5.07 13.87 -7.82
CA HIS A 436 -5.28 15.28 -8.12
C HIS A 436 -6.72 15.73 -7.87
#